data_AF-A0A7S2HZY6-F1
#
_entry.id   AF-A0A7S2HZY6-F1
#
_cell.length_a   1.000
_cell.length_b   1.000
_cell.length_c   1.000
_cell.angle_alpha   90.00
_cell.angle_beta   90.00
_cell.angle_gamma   90.00
#
_symmetry.space_group_name_H-M   'P 1'
#
loop_
_entity.id
_entity.type
_entity.pdbx_description
1 polymer ?
#
loop_
_entity_poly.entity_id
_entity_poly.type
_entity_poly.pdbx_seq_one_letter_code
_entity_poly.pdbx_strand_id
1 'polypeptide(L)'
;VNASVKMHLKNVTSIFRSIAGVDKVWLQVAVGDDDGADAYMRVQLQCSSGLRKKFDLSFQEVTSMNAVYDKSVCPHRICADPARVIDYLKNFPPSMSEVGLVAAAEALTLQNEVET
;
A
#
# COMPACT_ATOMS: atom_id res chain seq x y z
N VAL A 1 -12.79 -20.91 -3.40
CA VAL A 1 -13.51 -19.90 -2.57
C VAL A 1 -12.62 -18.67 -2.52
N ASN A 2 -13.07 -17.53 -3.05
CA ASN A 2 -12.33 -16.28 -2.96
C ASN A 2 -12.80 -15.53 -1.71
N ALA A 3 -11.93 -15.38 -0.72
CA ALA A 3 -12.21 -14.59 0.48
C ALA A 3 -11.74 -13.15 0.29
N SER A 4 -12.55 -12.18 0.72
CA SER A 4 -12.19 -10.77 0.77
C SER A 4 -12.12 -10.33 2.22
N VAL A 5 -10.94 -9.88 2.65
CA VAL A 5 -10.65 -9.57 4.04
C VAL A 5 -10.15 -8.14 4.20
N LYS A 6 -10.56 -7.49 5.27
CA LYS A 6 -10.10 -6.17 5.69
C LYS A 6 -9.26 -6.29 6.93
N MET A 7 -8.11 -5.61 6.94
CA MET A 7 -7.15 -5.61 8.03
C MET A 7 -6.78 -4.18 8.42
N HIS A 8 -6.44 -3.97 9.69
CA HIS A 8 -5.92 -2.69 10.15
C HIS A 8 -4.49 -2.49 9.64
N LEU A 9 -4.29 -1.50 8.76
CA LEU A 9 -2.99 -1.21 8.15
C LEU A 9 -1.88 -1.01 9.19
N LYS A 10 -2.17 -0.35 10.33
CA LYS A 10 -1.20 -0.17 11.43
C LYS A 10 -0.65 -1.48 12.01
N ASN A 11 -1.45 -2.54 12.03
CA ASN A 11 -1.06 -3.87 12.54
C ASN A 11 -0.23 -4.63 11.50
N VAL A 12 -0.48 -4.38 10.21
CA VAL A 12 0.30 -4.95 9.12
C VAL A 12 1.65 -4.25 8.99
N THR A 13 1.67 -2.92 8.97
CA THR A 13 2.90 -2.14 8.77
C THR A 13 3.87 -2.28 9.95
N SER A 14 3.38 -2.54 11.17
CA SER A 14 4.24 -2.79 12.33
C SER A 14 5.14 -4.02 12.15
N ILE A 15 4.68 -5.04 11.42
CA ILE A 15 5.45 -6.27 11.12
C ILE A 15 6.66 -5.95 10.24
N PHE A 16 6.50 -5.01 9.30
CA PHE A 16 7.51 -4.66 8.31
C PHE A 16 8.36 -3.45 8.70
N ARG A 17 8.32 -2.99 9.96
CA ARG A 17 9.18 -1.88 10.44
C ARG A 17 10.67 -2.19 10.34
N SER A 18 11.05 -3.46 10.40
CA SER A 18 12.42 -3.93 10.19
C SER A 18 12.40 -5.11 9.23
N ILE A 19 12.57 -4.82 7.94
CA ILE A 19 12.70 -5.82 6.87
C ILE A 19 14.16 -6.26 6.65
N ALA A 20 15.10 -5.67 7.37
CA ALA A 20 16.52 -6.01 7.23
C ALA A 20 16.72 -7.51 7.54
N GLY A 21 17.28 -8.23 6.56
CA GLY A 21 17.51 -9.66 6.66
C GLY A 21 16.24 -10.52 6.59
N VAL A 22 15.13 -10.02 6.02
CA VAL A 22 13.97 -10.84 5.64
C VAL A 22 14.13 -11.30 4.20
N ASP A 23 14.23 -12.62 3.98
CA ASP A 23 14.36 -13.20 2.64
C ASP A 23 13.01 -13.52 2.01
N LYS A 24 12.04 -13.94 2.84
CA LYS A 24 10.74 -14.38 2.37
C LYS A 24 9.62 -14.04 3.33
N VAL A 25 8.48 -13.68 2.76
CA VAL A 25 7.22 -13.40 3.48
C VAL A 25 6.17 -14.38 3.01
N TRP A 26 5.47 -15.01 3.95
CA TRP A 26 4.32 -15.87 3.68
C TRP A 26 3.07 -15.29 4.32
N LEU A 27 1.96 -15.35 3.59
CA LEU A 27 0.64 -14.95 4.08
C LEU A 27 -0.31 -16.14 3.89
N GLN A 28 -1.02 -16.52 4.94
CA GLN A 28 -2.06 -17.53 4.86
C GLN A 28 -3.21 -17.20 5.80
N VAL A 29 -4.43 -17.49 5.38
CA VAL A 29 -5.56 -17.58 6.32
C VAL A 29 -5.43 -18.89 7.07
N ALA A 30 -5.58 -18.86 8.39
CA ALA A 30 -5.57 -20.03 9.26
C ALA A 30 -6.70 -19.95 10.27
N VAL A 31 -7.10 -21.11 10.79
CA VAL A 31 -8.08 -21.25 11.88
C VAL A 31 -7.30 -21.68 13.12
N GLY A 32 -7.76 -21.29 14.31
CA GLY A 32 -7.17 -21.78 15.55
C GLY A 32 -7.42 -23.28 15.74
N ASP A 33 -6.63 -23.90 16.60
CA ASP A 33 -6.68 -25.35 16.83
C ASP A 33 -7.87 -25.77 17.74
N ASP A 34 -8.55 -24.79 18.36
CA ASP A 34 -9.69 -25.00 19.25
C ASP A 34 -11.04 -24.91 18.52
N ASP A 35 -12.01 -25.68 19.01
CA ASP A 35 -13.39 -25.66 18.49
C ASP A 35 -14.00 -24.26 18.69
N GLY A 36 -14.38 -23.61 17.59
CA GLY A 36 -14.93 -22.25 17.59
C GLY A 36 -13.88 -21.13 17.54
N ALA A 37 -12.61 -21.44 17.29
CA ALA A 37 -11.58 -20.40 17.14
C ALA A 37 -11.80 -19.52 15.91
N ASP A 38 -11.65 -18.20 16.09
CA ASP A 38 -11.71 -17.24 14.99
C ASP A 38 -10.60 -17.48 13.96
N ALA A 39 -10.93 -17.23 12.69
CA ALA A 39 -9.93 -17.22 11.63
C ALA A 39 -9.01 -15.99 11.71
N TYR A 40 -7.75 -16.15 11.35
CA TYR A 40 -6.75 -15.08 11.35
C TYR A 40 -5.86 -15.14 10.11
N MET A 41 -5.24 -14.00 9.78
CA MET A 41 -4.22 -13.89 8.75
C MET A 41 -2.86 -14.09 9.41
N ARG A 42 -2.20 -15.21 9.13
CA ARG A 42 -0.85 -15.49 9.58
C ARG A 42 0.15 -14.89 8.60
N VAL A 43 0.97 -13.97 9.09
CA VAL A 43 2.15 -13.45 8.39
C VAL A 43 3.39 -14.13 8.96
N GLN A 44 4.19 -14.78 8.11
CA GLN A 44 5.42 -15.43 8.51
C GLN A 44 6.62 -14.85 7.75
N LEU A 45 7.57 -14.30 8.50
CA LEU A 45 8.84 -13.79 7.97
C LEU A 45 9.90 -14.88 8.13
N GLN A 46 10.57 -15.23 7.05
CA GLN A 46 11.78 -16.06 7.06
C GLN A 46 12.98 -15.14 6.89
N CYS A 47 13.84 -15.13 7.90
CA CYS A 47 15.03 -14.30 7.92
C CYS A 47 16.27 -15.06 7.41
N SER A 48 17.25 -14.34 6.89
CA SER A 48 18.52 -14.91 6.39
C SER A 48 19.32 -15.64 7.47
N SER A 49 19.09 -15.30 8.74
CA SER A 49 19.64 -16.01 9.90
C SER A 49 19.02 -17.39 10.15
N GLY A 50 18.02 -17.79 9.37
CA GLY A 50 17.20 -18.98 9.61
C GLY A 50 16.05 -18.76 10.62
N LEU A 51 15.99 -17.59 11.27
CA LEU A 51 14.91 -17.24 12.19
C LEU A 51 13.57 -17.14 11.45
N ARG A 52 12.51 -17.66 12.07
CA ARG A 52 11.13 -17.55 11.58
C ARG A 52 10.29 -16.78 12.57
N LYS A 53 9.75 -15.63 12.16
CA LYS A 53 8.82 -14.83 12.97
C LYS A 53 7.41 -15.01 12.44
N LYS A 54 6.45 -15.30 13.34
CA LYS A 54 5.03 -15.47 13.01
C LYS A 54 4.21 -14.39 13.70
N PHE A 55 3.23 -13.86 12.99
CA PHE A 55 2.31 -12.85 13.47
C PHE A 55 0.91 -13.24 13.03
N ASP A 56 -0.01 -13.36 13.99
CA ASP A 56 -1.40 -13.71 13.72
C ASP A 56 -2.24 -12.44 13.86
N LEU A 57 -2.84 -12.03 12.74
CA LEU A 57 -3.59 -10.79 12.63
C LEU A 57 -5.09 -11.10 12.47
N SER A 58 -5.92 -10.50 13.31
CA SER A 58 -7.36 -10.50 13.09
C SER A 58 -7.71 -9.76 11.79
N PHE A 59 -8.75 -10.23 11.13
CA PHE A 59 -9.32 -9.59 9.95
C PHE A 59 -10.84 -9.57 10.05
N GLN A 60 -11.47 -8.76 9.21
CA GLN A 60 -12.90 -8.74 9.01
C GLN A 60 -13.21 -9.29 7.62
N GLU A 61 -14.15 -10.22 7.52
CA GLU A 61 -14.70 -10.60 6.23
C GLU A 61 -15.53 -9.45 5.66
N VAL A 62 -15.31 -9.13 4.40
CA VAL A 62 -15.97 -8.02 3.72
C VAL A 62 -16.31 -8.40 2.29
N THR A 63 -17.34 -7.78 1.74
CA THR A 63 -17.56 -7.79 0.29
C THR A 63 -16.53 -6.86 -0.36
N SER A 64 -15.81 -7.36 -1.38
CA SER A 64 -14.86 -6.53 -2.11
C SER A 64 -15.56 -5.35 -2.79
N MET A 65 -15.15 -4.14 -2.46
CA MET A 65 -15.54 -2.92 -3.17
C MET A 65 -14.31 -2.40 -3.91
N ASN A 66 -14.21 -2.76 -5.18
CA ASN A 66 -13.16 -2.26 -6.06
C ASN A 66 -13.67 -1.01 -6.79
N ALA A 67 -12.85 0.03 -6.85
CA ALA A 67 -13.14 1.16 -7.72
C ALA A 67 -13.09 0.70 -9.18
N VAL A 68 -14.12 1.06 -9.96
CA VAL A 68 -14.08 0.84 -11.42
C VAL A 68 -13.27 1.98 -12.02
N TYR A 69 -12.06 1.66 -12.46
CA TYR A 69 -11.15 2.60 -13.11
C TYR A 69 -10.56 1.95 -14.36
N ASP A 70 -10.76 2.58 -15.51
CA ASP A 70 -10.23 2.12 -16.79
C ASP A 70 -9.20 3.14 -17.32
N LYS A 71 -7.95 2.71 -17.44
CA LYS A 71 -6.86 3.56 -17.96
C LYS A 71 -7.02 3.84 -19.46
N SER A 72 -7.75 2.99 -20.18
CA SER A 72 -7.93 3.12 -21.63
C SER A 72 -8.82 4.30 -22.02
N VAL A 73 -9.69 4.75 -21.11
CA VAL A 73 -10.57 5.91 -21.34
C VAL A 73 -9.92 7.24 -20.95
N CYS A 74 -8.70 7.24 -20.39
CA CYS A 74 -7.99 8.46 -20.05
C CYS A 74 -7.45 9.13 -21.32
N PRO A 75 -7.85 10.37 -21.66
CA PRO A 75 -7.39 11.06 -22.87
C PRO A 75 -5.92 11.47 -22.81
N HIS A 76 -5.33 11.49 -21.61
CA HIS A 76 -3.97 11.91 -21.36
C HIS A 76 -3.22 10.85 -20.55
N ARG A 77 -1.97 10.56 -20.94
CA ARG A 77 -1.08 9.67 -20.21
C ARG A 77 0.29 10.34 -20.06
N ILE A 78 0.68 10.55 -18.81
CA ILE A 78 1.98 11.10 -18.44
C ILE A 78 2.79 9.99 -17.77
N CYS A 79 4.05 9.85 -18.14
CA CYS A 79 4.95 8.86 -17.56
C CYS A 79 6.26 9.55 -17.19
N ALA A 80 6.71 9.34 -15.96
CA ALA A 80 7.94 9.91 -15.44
C ALA A 80 8.62 8.92 -14.50
N ASP A 81 9.92 9.12 -14.29
CA ASP A 81 10.66 8.43 -13.24
C ASP A 81 10.11 8.84 -11.86
N PRO A 82 9.63 7.88 -11.03
CA PRO A 82 9.11 8.17 -9.70
C PRO A 82 10.08 8.97 -8.82
N ALA A 83 11.38 8.71 -8.94
CA ALA A 83 12.39 9.43 -8.15
C ALA A 83 12.40 10.92 -8.52
N ARG A 84 12.31 11.25 -9.82
CA ARG A 84 12.24 12.64 -10.29
C ARG A 84 10.96 13.33 -9.83
N VAL A 85 9.82 12.65 -9.87
CA VAL A 85 8.55 13.22 -9.39
C VAL A 85 8.64 13.56 -7.90
N ILE A 86 9.21 12.66 -7.09
CA ILE A 86 9.45 12.89 -5.67
C ILE A 86 10.38 14.09 -5.45
N ASP A 87 11.46 14.20 -6.23
CA ASP A 87 12.40 15.32 -6.12
C ASP A 87 11.74 16.66 -6.43
N TYR A 88 10.83 16.72 -7.40
CA TYR A 88 10.06 17.92 -7.67
C TYR A 88 9.08 18.26 -6.54
N LEU A 89 8.38 17.26 -5.98
CA LEU A 89 7.44 17.45 -4.88
C LEU A 89 8.09 17.93 -3.58
N LYS A 90 9.40 17.68 -3.37
CA LYS A 90 10.15 18.21 -2.21
C LYS A 90 10.25 19.74 -2.18
N ASN A 91 10.01 20.41 -3.31
CA ASN A 91 10.01 21.89 -3.37
C ASN A 91 8.73 22.51 -2.81
N PHE A 92 7.72 21.69 -2.49
CA PHE A 92 6.45 22.14 -1.92
C PHE A 92 6.48 22.05 -0.38
N PRO A 93 5.84 22.98 0.34
CA PRO A 93 5.75 22.90 1.80
C PRO A 93 5.06 21.61 2.26
N PRO A 94 5.56 20.92 3.30
CA PRO A 94 4.92 19.69 3.81
C PRO A 94 3.50 19.88 4.34
N SER A 95 3.12 21.13 4.67
CA SER A 95 1.77 21.50 5.10
C SER A 95 0.77 21.60 3.95
N MET A 96 1.23 21.54 2.70
CA MET A 96 0.38 21.66 1.53
C MET A 96 -0.34 20.34 1.24
N SER A 97 -1.67 20.39 1.15
CA SER A 97 -2.51 19.22 0.87
C SER A 97 -2.65 18.91 -0.62
N GLU A 98 -2.51 19.93 -1.49
CA GLU A 98 -2.82 19.83 -2.91
C GLU A 98 -1.75 20.53 -3.78
N VAL A 99 -1.47 19.94 -4.94
CA VAL A 99 -0.55 20.48 -5.95
C VAL A 99 -1.21 20.34 -7.32
N GLY A 100 -1.22 21.41 -8.10
CA GLY A 100 -1.76 21.41 -9.44
C GLY A 100 -0.77 20.81 -10.43
N LEU A 101 -1.26 19.95 -11.33
CA LEU A 101 -0.48 19.39 -12.44
C LEU A 101 -1.01 19.94 -13.77
N VAL A 102 -0.22 20.81 -14.41
CA VAL A 102 -0.60 21.43 -15.69
C VAL A 102 0.22 20.83 -16.82
N ALA A 103 -0.46 20.23 -17.79
CA ALA A 103 0.16 19.74 -19.02
C ALA A 103 0.02 20.77 -20.14
N ALA A 104 1.14 21.19 -20.71
CA ALA A 104 1.24 22.01 -21.91
C ALA A 104 1.98 21.25 -23.03
N ALA A 105 1.98 21.79 -24.25
CA ALA A 105 2.55 21.11 -25.42
C ALA A 105 4.03 20.69 -25.24
N GLU A 106 4.81 21.50 -24.51
CA GLU A 106 6.25 21.29 -24.35
C GLU A 106 6.69 21.06 -22.90
N ALA A 107 5.77 21.17 -21.94
CA ALA A 107 6.12 21.17 -20.52
C ALA A 107 5.02 20.55 -19.66
N LEU A 108 5.46 19.95 -18.55
CA LEU A 108 4.61 19.53 -17.46
C LEU A 108 5.00 20.31 -16.21
N THR A 109 4.08 21.07 -15.66
CA THR A 109 4.34 21.98 -14.54
C THR A 109 3.59 21.50 -13.30
N LEU A 110 4.32 21.38 -12.19
CA LEU A 110 3.74 21.30 -10.85
C LEU A 110 3.67 22.71 -10.29
N GLN A 111 2.50 23.13 -9.82
CA GLN A 111 2.29 24.47 -9.28
C GLN A 111 1.48 24.44 -7.99
N ASN A 112 1.70 25.46 -7.15
CA ASN A 112 0.90 25.66 -5.94
C ASN A 112 -0.55 25.94 -6.33
N GLU A 113 -1.49 25.18 -5.78
CA GLU A 113 -2.88 25.64 -5.75
C GLU A 113 -3.03 26.64 -4.60
N VAL A 114 -3.38 27.88 -4.94
CA VAL A 114 -3.72 28.90 -3.96
C VAL A 114 -5.23 29.08 -4.08
N GLU A 115 -5.96 28.75 -3.02
CA GLU A 115 -7.40 29.09 -2.93
C GLU A 115 -7.54 30.58 -3.22
N THR A 116 -8.33 30.90 -4.25
CA THR A 116 -8.64 32.28 -4.65
C THR A 116 -9.95 32.73 -4.05
#